data_AF-A0A382Q2F9-F1
#
_entry.id   AF-A0A382Q2F9-F1
#
_cell.length_a   1.000
_cell.length_b   1.000
_cell.length_c   1.000
_cell.angle_alpha   90.00
_cell.angle_beta   90.00
_cell.angle_gamma   90.00
#
_symmetry.space_group_name_H-M   'P 1'
#
loop_
_entity.id
_entity.type
_entity.pdbx_description
1 polymer ?
#
loop_
_entity_poly.entity_id
_entity_poly.type
_entity_poly.pdbx_seq_one_letter_code
_entity_poly.pdbx_strand_id
1 'polypeptide(L)'
;MAEFSDRQLESLTSARVGHLATADKNARPHVIPVCFSTDGRYIYSVLDQKPKRTALTRLRRVKNILANPQATLLVDHYEEDWGNLWYIMVSGRANLVMEGPEQTTAVALLREKYRQY
;
A
#
# COMPACT_ATOMS: atom_id res chain seq x y z
N MET A 1 11.94 -7.29 7.05
CA MET A 1 11.33 -6.02 7.51
C MET A 1 11.96 -4.91 6.70
N ALA A 2 11.22 -3.88 6.32
CA ALA A 2 11.86 -2.73 5.68
C ALA A 2 12.53 -1.88 6.76
N GLU A 3 13.78 -1.49 6.54
CA GLU A 3 14.46 -0.47 7.31
C GLU A 3 14.46 0.81 6.47
N PHE A 4 13.81 1.84 6.99
CA PHE A 4 13.73 3.15 6.34
C PHE A 4 14.62 4.13 7.10
N SER A 5 15.39 4.93 6.36
CA SER A 5 15.97 6.15 6.92
C SER A 5 14.87 7.15 7.29
N ASP A 6 15.19 8.10 8.18
CA ASP A 6 14.26 9.16 8.59
C ASP A 6 13.69 9.93 7.38
N ARG A 7 14.54 10.23 6.40
CA ARG A 7 14.12 10.90 5.15
C ARG A 7 13.14 10.06 4.34
N GLN A 8 13.35 8.74 4.27
CA GLN A 8 12.41 7.84 3.58
C GLN A 8 11.08 7.75 4.32
N LEU A 9 11.09 7.72 5.65
CA LEU A 9 9.86 7.75 6.45
C LEU A 9 9.10 9.06 6.25
N GLU A 10 9.80 10.19 6.24
CA GLU A 10 9.19 11.50 5.97
C GLU A 10 8.52 11.56 4.59
N SER A 11 9.22 11.10 3.54
CA SER A 11 8.65 11.01 2.20
C SER A 11 7.46 10.03 2.12
N LEU A 12 7.52 8.87 2.77
CA LEU A 12 6.43 7.89 2.78
C LEU A 12 5.19 8.37 3.56
N THR A 13 5.40 9.05 4.68
CA THR A 13 4.31 9.54 5.54
C THR A 13 3.61 10.75 4.92
N SER A 14 4.35 11.63 4.24
CA SER A 14 3.79 12.79 3.52
C SER A 14 3.05 12.40 2.23
N ALA A 15 3.54 11.40 1.48
CA ALA A 15 2.92 10.97 0.23
C ALA A 15 1.51 10.40 0.42
N ARG A 16 0.58 10.81 -0.44
CA ARG A 16 -0.85 10.47 -0.33
C ARG A 16 -1.23 9.21 -1.10
N VAL A 17 -0.52 8.89 -2.17
CA VAL A 17 -0.84 7.79 -3.08
C VAL A 17 0.41 6.94 -3.27
N GLY A 18 0.22 5.63 -3.26
CA GLY A 18 1.23 4.68 -3.71
C GLY A 18 0.69 3.81 -4.82
N HIS A 19 1.57 3.22 -5.60
CA HIS A 19 1.28 2.33 -6.72
C HIS A 19 1.60 0.89 -6.31
N LEU A 20 0.56 0.12 -6.01
CA LEU A 20 0.68 -1.26 -5.57
C LEU A 20 0.72 -2.18 -6.80
N ALA A 21 1.88 -2.78 -7.03
CA ALA A 21 2.08 -3.86 -7.98
C ALA A 21 1.86 -5.22 -7.30
N THR A 22 1.02 -6.03 -7.93
CA THR A 22 0.75 -7.43 -7.57
C THR A 22 0.78 -8.27 -8.84
N ALA A 23 0.89 -9.60 -8.71
CA ALA A 23 0.76 -10.49 -9.86
C ALA A 23 -0.10 -11.70 -9.53
N ASP A 24 -0.72 -12.30 -10.55
CA ASP A 24 -1.38 -13.59 -10.37
C ASP A 24 -0.37 -14.75 -10.35
N LYS A 25 -0.87 -15.99 -10.22
CA LYS A 25 -0.04 -17.21 -10.23
C LYS A 25 0.77 -17.41 -11.52
N ASN A 26 0.41 -16.73 -12.62
CA ASN A 26 1.12 -16.77 -13.89
C ASN A 26 2.04 -15.54 -14.05
N ALA A 27 2.34 -14.84 -12.95
CA ALA A 27 3.15 -13.63 -12.90
C ALA A 27 2.63 -12.48 -13.80
N ARG A 28 1.32 -12.43 -14.10
CA ARG A 28 0.76 -11.31 -14.86
C ARG A 28 0.72 -10.04 -14.00
N PRO A 29 1.40 -8.95 -14.38
CA PRO A 29 1.47 -7.75 -13.56
C PRO A 29 0.11 -7.06 -13.49
N HIS A 30 -0.17 -6.49 -12.33
CA HIS A 30 -1.37 -5.72 -12.05
C HIS A 30 -1.02 -4.61 -11.06
N VAL A 31 -1.06 -3.36 -11.55
CA VAL A 31 -0.70 -2.17 -10.79
C VAL A 31 -1.93 -1.29 -10.60
N ILE A 32 -2.14 -0.81 -9.38
CA ILE A 32 -3.22 0.11 -9.06
C ILE A 32 -2.75 1.20 -8.09
N PRO A 33 -3.36 2.40 -8.11
CA PRO A 33 -3.17 3.37 -7.04
C PRO A 33 -3.88 2.91 -5.76
N VAL A 34 -3.25 3.17 -4.61
CA VAL A 34 -3.79 2.88 -3.27
C VAL A 34 -3.48 4.02 -2.30
N CYS A 35 -4.38 4.23 -1.34
CA CYS A 35 -4.04 4.93 -0.10
C CYS A 35 -3.25 3.97 0.80
N PHE A 36 -2.32 4.50 1.58
CA PHE A 36 -1.48 3.70 2.46
C PHE A 36 -1.00 4.47 3.68
N SER A 37 -0.70 3.77 4.76
CA SER A 37 -0.02 4.28 5.95
C SER A 37 1.13 3.33 6.33
N THR A 38 2.01 3.77 7.22
CA THR A 38 3.10 2.94 7.75
C THR A 38 3.33 3.27 9.22
N ASP A 39 3.68 2.26 10.01
CA ASP A 39 4.21 2.39 11.38
C ASP A 39 5.76 2.40 11.38
N GLY A 40 6.39 2.57 10.21
CA GLY A 40 7.83 2.47 9.99
C GLY A 40 8.35 1.04 9.85
N ARG A 41 7.51 0.03 10.08
CA ARG A 41 7.88 -1.39 10.03
C ARG A 41 7.13 -2.15 8.94
N TYR A 42 5.85 -1.84 8.80
CA TYR A 42 4.92 -2.38 7.82
C TYR A 42 4.24 -1.25 7.06
N ILE A 43 3.75 -1.57 5.87
CA ILE A 43 2.92 -0.66 5.07
C ILE A 43 1.54 -1.27 4.95
N TYR A 44 0.53 -0.48 5.31
CA TYR A 44 -0.86 -0.90 5.33
C TYR A 44 -1.65 -0.17 4.25
N SER A 45 -2.55 -0.89 3.59
CA SER A 45 -3.53 -0.31 2.67
C SER A 45 -4.89 -0.94 2.93
N VAL A 46 -5.91 -0.12 3.15
CA VAL A 46 -7.25 -0.61 3.48
C VAL A 46 -8.03 -1.00 2.23
N LEU A 47 -8.76 -2.11 2.36
CA LEU A 47 -9.75 -2.55 1.41
C LEU A 47 -11.12 -1.95 1.81
N ASP A 48 -11.40 -0.73 1.37
CA ASP A 48 -12.68 -0.08 1.70
C ASP A 48 -13.87 -0.78 1.01
N GLN A 49 -14.93 -1.07 1.78
CA GLN A 49 -16.17 -1.61 1.26
C GLN A 49 -17.03 -0.46 0.73
N LYS A 50 -16.95 -0.23 -0.59
CA LYS A 50 -17.97 0.61 -1.22
C LYS A 50 -19.33 -0.09 -1.16
N PRO A 51 -20.43 0.59 -0.76
CA PRO A 51 -21.71 -0.01 -0.39
C PRO A 51 -22.39 -0.95 -1.41
N LYS A 52 -21.93 -1.02 -2.68
CA LYS A 52 -22.57 -1.83 -3.73
C LYS A 52 -21.66 -2.56 -4.73
N ARG A 53 -20.33 -2.61 -4.57
CA ARG A 53 -19.48 -3.19 -5.63
C ARG A 53 -18.45 -4.18 -5.09
N THR A 54 -18.85 -5.45 -5.09
CA THR A 54 -17.98 -6.63 -5.02
C THR A 54 -17.37 -6.91 -3.63
N ALA A 55 -17.58 -8.14 -3.12
CA ALA A 55 -16.94 -8.61 -1.89
C ALA A 55 -15.42 -8.38 -1.95
N LEU A 56 -14.79 -7.94 -0.85
CA LEU A 56 -13.36 -7.59 -0.81
C LEU A 56 -12.45 -8.71 -1.33
N THR A 57 -12.82 -9.97 -1.04
CA THR A 57 -12.12 -11.18 -1.51
C THR A 57 -12.11 -11.36 -3.03
N ARG A 58 -13.02 -10.69 -3.74
CA ARG A 58 -13.13 -10.77 -5.20
C ARG A 58 -12.31 -9.71 -5.92
N LEU A 59 -11.73 -8.74 -5.22
CA LEU A 59 -10.84 -7.72 -5.80
C LEU A 59 -9.62 -8.39 -6.42
N ARG A 60 -9.22 -7.95 -7.63
CA ARG A 60 -8.09 -8.55 -8.37
C ARG A 60 -6.80 -8.57 -7.55
N ARG A 61 -6.47 -7.46 -6.87
CA ARG A 61 -5.29 -7.38 -5.99
C ARG A 61 -5.31 -8.40 -4.85
N VAL A 62 -6.49 -8.66 -4.28
CA VAL A 62 -6.64 -9.62 -3.17
C VAL A 62 -6.46 -11.03 -3.69
N LYS A 63 -7.08 -11.38 -4.83
CA LYS A 63 -6.85 -12.67 -5.49
C LYS A 63 -5.39 -12.88 -5.87
N ASN A 64 -4.74 -11.83 -6.36
CA ASN A 64 -3.31 -11.86 -6.69
C ASN A 64 -2.48 -12.14 -5.43
N ILE A 65 -2.63 -11.35 -4.36
CA ILE A 65 -1.89 -11.52 -3.09
C ILE A 65 -2.08 -12.93 -2.50
N LEU A 66 -3.30 -13.45 -2.53
CA LEU A 66 -3.59 -14.81 -2.05
C LEU A 66 -2.93 -15.90 -2.91
N ALA A 67 -2.81 -15.70 -4.21
CA ALA A 67 -2.19 -16.67 -5.13
C ALA A 67 -0.67 -16.52 -5.24
N ASN A 68 -0.17 -15.30 -5.06
CA ASN A 68 1.23 -14.90 -5.13
C ASN A 68 1.45 -13.70 -4.18
N PRO A 69 2.05 -13.92 -3.00
CA PRO A 69 2.20 -12.87 -2.00
C PRO A 69 3.27 -11.84 -2.35
N GLN A 70 4.05 -12.03 -3.43
CA GLN A 70 5.05 -11.05 -3.84
C GLN A 70 4.38 -9.79 -4.37
N ALA A 71 4.67 -8.65 -3.74
CA ALA A 71 4.12 -7.35 -4.08
C ALA A 71 5.18 -6.26 -3.93
N THR A 72 4.96 -5.16 -4.66
CA THR A 72 5.78 -3.96 -4.57
C THR A 72 4.88 -2.75 -4.41
N LEU A 73 5.20 -1.86 -3.48
CA LEU A 73 4.64 -0.52 -3.43
C LEU A 73 5.69 0.46 -3.96
N LEU A 74 5.33 1.20 -5.01
CA LEU A 74 6.08 2.35 -5.46
C LEU A 74 5.40 3.62 -4.95
N VAL A 75 6.18 4.52 -4.36
CA VAL A 75 5.75 5.87 -4.00
C VAL A 75 6.71 6.81 -4.69
N ASP A 76 6.18 7.75 -5.44
CA ASP A 76 6.96 8.63 -6.29
C ASP A 76 6.48 10.08 -6.18
N HIS A 77 7.39 10.98 -6.50
CA HIS A 77 7.11 12.39 -6.67
C HIS A 77 7.64 12.81 -8.03
N TYR A 78 6.71 13.27 -8.86
CA TYR A 78 7.01 13.87 -10.15
C TYR A 78 6.70 15.36 -10.10
N GLU A 79 7.62 16.16 -10.60
CA GLU A 79 7.41 17.56 -10.93
C GLU A 79 8.36 17.99 -12.07
N GLU A 80 8.08 19.14 -12.67
CA GLU A 80 8.84 19.64 -13.83
C GLU A 80 10.27 20.08 -13.47
N ASP A 81 10.51 20.47 -12.21
CA ASP A 81 11.88 20.64 -11.71
C ASP A 81 12.49 19.27 -11.41
N TRP A 82 13.25 18.76 -12.37
CA TRP A 82 13.81 17.41 -12.29
C TRP A 82 14.81 17.21 -11.15
N GLY A 83 15.30 18.29 -10.53
CA GLY A 83 16.14 18.23 -9.33
C GLY A 83 15.41 17.66 -8.10
N ASN A 84 14.07 17.69 -8.10
CA ASN A 84 13.25 17.28 -6.97
C ASN A 84 12.54 15.93 -7.17
N LEU A 85 12.79 15.24 -8.29
CA LEU A 85 12.23 13.91 -8.54
C LEU A 85 12.77 12.90 -7.54
N TRP A 86 11.88 12.03 -7.04
CA TRP A 86 12.29 10.90 -6.22
C TRP A 86 11.27 9.76 -6.29
N TYR A 87 11.73 8.56 -5.93
CA TYR A 87 10.85 7.44 -5.66
C TYR A 87 11.38 6.59 -4.51
N ILE A 88 10.45 5.89 -3.85
CA ILE A 88 10.71 4.84 -2.86
C ILE A 88 9.99 3.60 -3.35
N MET A 89 10.73 2.50 -3.49
CA MET A 89 10.19 1.21 -3.88
C MET A 89 10.37 0.21 -2.75
N VAL A 90 9.25 -0.33 -2.25
CA VAL A 90 9.23 -1.33 -1.18
C VAL A 90 8.71 -2.63 -1.73
N SER A 91 9.58 -3.62 -1.85
CA SER A 91 9.23 -4.96 -2.32
C SER A 91 9.22 -5.95 -1.17
N GLY A 92 8.22 -6.83 -1.14
CA GLY A 92 8.09 -7.81 -0.07
C GLY A 92 6.85 -8.67 -0.22
N ARG A 93 6.51 -9.34 0.89
CA ARG A 93 5.33 -10.19 0.98
C ARG A 93 4.15 -9.39 1.50
N ALA A 94 3.06 -9.36 0.75
CA ALA A 94 1.77 -8.85 1.20
C ALA A 94 0.91 -9.98 1.78
N ASN A 95 0.19 -9.69 2.86
CA ASN A 95 -0.79 -10.60 3.46
C ASN A 95 -2.09 -9.83 3.71
N LEU A 96 -3.21 -10.55 3.84
CA LEU A 96 -4.47 -9.95 4.27
C LEU A 96 -4.54 -9.93 5.79
N VAL A 97 -4.83 -8.75 6.33
CA VAL A 97 -5.12 -8.56 7.75
C VAL A 97 -6.60 -8.27 7.88
N MET A 98 -7.37 -9.25 8.38
CA MET A 98 -8.84 -9.17 8.42
C MET A 98 -9.37 -8.76 9.80
N GLU A 99 -8.64 -9.09 10.86
CA GLU A 99 -9.06 -8.90 12.25
C GLU A 99 -7.85 -8.80 13.18
N GLY A 100 -8.10 -8.44 14.43
CA GLY A 100 -7.10 -8.40 15.49
C GLY A 100 -6.37 -7.05 15.67
N PRO A 101 -5.37 -7.01 16.57
CA PRO A 101 -4.70 -5.76 16.93
C PRO A 101 -4.01 -5.06 15.76
N GLU A 102 -3.39 -5.82 14.84
CA GLU A 102 -2.74 -5.27 13.65
C GLU A 102 -3.74 -4.54 12.75
N GLN A 103 -4.94 -5.11 12.55
CA GLN A 103 -6.01 -4.47 11.79
C GLN A 103 -6.45 -3.16 12.45
N THR A 104 -6.58 -3.15 13.78
CA THR A 104 -6.98 -1.96 14.54
C THR A 104 -5.94 -0.84 14.39
N THR A 105 -4.65 -1.17 14.55
CA THR A 105 -3.55 -0.22 14.36
C THR A 105 -3.51 0.32 12.93
N ALA A 106 -3.62 -0.55 11.92
CA ALA A 106 -3.61 -0.14 10.51
C ALA A 106 -4.73 0.85 10.19
N VAL A 107 -5.95 0.60 10.69
CA VAL A 107 -7.11 1.49 10.52
C VAL A 107 -6.89 2.83 11.23
N ALA A 108 -6.35 2.83 12.45
CA ALA A 108 -6.04 4.05 13.19
C ALA A 108 -5.04 4.94 12.43
N LEU A 109 -3.93 4.36 11.95
CA LEU A 109 -2.92 5.08 11.17
C LEU A 109 -3.49 5.67 9.87
N LEU A 110 -4.42 4.96 9.23
CA LEU A 110 -5.08 5.47 8.02
C LEU A 110 -6.05 6.61 8.32
N ARG A 111 -6.76 6.58 9.45
CA ARG A 111 -7.63 7.68 9.90
C ARG A 111 -6.83 8.91 10.27
N GLU A 112 -5.70 8.73 10.93
CA GLU A 112 -4.77 9.81 11.23
C GLU A 112 -4.25 10.47 9.94
N LYS A 113 -3.84 9.64 8.97
CA LYS A 113 -3.30 10.14 7.71
C LYS A 113 -4.37 10.72 6.79
N TYR A 114 -5.57 10.14 6.69
CA TYR A 114 -6.60 10.53 5.72
C TYR A 114 -7.93 10.87 6.40
N ARG A 115 -8.34 12.14 6.31
CA ARG A 115 -9.60 12.64 6.89
C ARG A 115 -10.87 11.99 6.32
N GLN A 116 -10.76 11.24 5.23
CA GLN A 116 -11.87 10.55 4.58
C GLN A 116 -12.29 9.24 5.29
N TYR A 117 -11.48 8.72 6.22
CA TYR A 117 -11.70 7.46 6.95
C TYR A 117 -12.29 7.62 8.36
#